data_AF-A0A0J8S4T0-F1
#
_entry.id   AF-A0A0J8S4T0-F1
#
_cell.length_a   1.000
_cell.length_b   1.000
_cell.length_c   1.000
_cell.angle_alpha   90.00
_cell.angle_beta   90.00
_cell.angle_gamma   90.00
#
_symmetry.space_group_name_H-M   'P 1'
#
loop_
_entity.id
_entity.type
_entity.pdbx_description
1 polymer ?
#
loop_
_entity_poly.entity_id
_entity_poly.type
_entity_poly.pdbx_seq_one_letter_code
_entity_poly.pdbx_strand_id
1 'polypeptide(L)'
;MEPLFYKSIDLGPYISKRSIRTLLRTLLERPSLADHIRELQLFLWDSDGAYVGPVTLSSRPAREEILSRPRLHRRYALLEKKITFASRSQDEEWEWLEDIRAGVVDAFLAVLLILVPNLENLKMTQFPPNSNHFFKTIFRAARRSEPFDEHPILTRLSFVDIMPHFANCVGEDWLNRGQWADSSLTTLKVTQSCCSASIATFLKSCKSLKVFKYSHHNEFGPQRFNIMGIWKSLQVTKDTLEDLWLDVERGRDIFEPSWPTEVPFSFAEFRALK
;
A
#
# COMPACT_ATOMS: atom_id res chain seq x y z
N MET A 1 1.41 20.35 31.77
CA MET A 1 1.54 20.45 30.30
C MET A 1 1.26 19.06 29.77
N GLU A 2 0.08 18.83 29.21
CA GLU A 2 -0.22 17.53 28.58
C GLU A 2 0.69 17.36 27.34
N PRO A 3 1.22 16.15 27.08
CA PRO A 3 2.03 15.94 25.89
C PRO A 3 1.17 16.18 24.64
N LEU A 4 1.68 16.95 23.69
CA LEU A 4 1.08 17.08 22.36
C LEU A 4 1.12 15.69 21.69
N PHE A 5 -0.02 15.00 21.67
CA PHE A 5 -0.17 13.74 20.96
C PHE A 5 -0.49 14.02 19.50
N TYR A 6 0.36 13.54 18.59
CA TYR A 6 0.19 13.75 17.15
C TYR A 6 -0.80 12.73 16.59
N LYS A 7 -1.95 13.21 16.12
CA LYS A 7 -2.97 12.36 15.47
C LYS A 7 -2.61 12.01 14.03
N SER A 8 -1.82 12.85 13.36
CA SER A 8 -1.53 12.75 11.93
C SER A 8 -0.03 12.85 11.67
N ILE A 9 0.49 12.00 10.81
CA ILE A 9 1.88 12.03 10.33
C ILE A 9 1.85 12.27 8.82
N ASP A 10 2.51 13.35 8.41
CA ASP A 10 2.84 13.63 7.02
C ASP A 10 4.36 13.57 6.87
N LEU A 11 4.85 12.67 6.03
CA LEU A 11 6.28 12.51 5.76
C LEU A 11 6.78 13.38 4.59
N GLY A 12 5.94 14.30 4.11
CA GLY A 12 6.27 15.27 3.07
C GLY A 12 6.41 14.63 1.68
N PRO A 13 6.81 15.42 0.66
CA PRO A 13 6.84 15.00 -0.74
C PRO A 13 7.98 14.03 -1.09
N TYR A 14 8.85 13.69 -0.14
CA TYR A 14 9.87 12.67 -0.32
C TYR A 14 10.33 12.12 1.03
N ILE A 15 10.22 10.81 1.22
CA ILE A 15 10.55 10.18 2.50
C ILE A 15 12.04 9.84 2.52
N SER A 16 12.84 10.70 3.15
CA SER A 16 14.27 10.46 3.31
C SER A 16 14.56 9.37 4.34
N LYS A 17 15.61 8.57 4.10
CA LYS A 17 16.15 7.56 5.04
C LYS A 17 16.35 8.12 6.45
N ARG A 18 16.77 9.39 6.57
CA ARG A 18 17.00 10.07 7.86
C ARG A 18 15.70 10.36 8.61
N SER A 19 14.70 10.89 7.90
CA SER A 19 13.41 11.26 8.48
C SER A 19 12.69 10.04 9.07
N ILE A 20 12.54 8.97 8.28
CA ILE A 20 11.85 7.75 8.70
C ILE A 20 12.57 7.05 9.86
N ARG A 21 13.91 6.97 9.83
CA ARG A 21 14.70 6.41 10.93
C ARG A 21 14.50 7.19 12.23
N THR A 22 14.45 8.52 12.15
CA THR A 22 14.25 9.38 13.32
C THR A 22 12.85 9.21 13.89
N LEU A 23 11.83 9.17 13.02
CA LEU A 23 10.44 8.92 13.43
C LEU A 23 10.30 7.54 14.10
N LEU A 24 10.78 6.48 13.45
CA LEU A 24 10.69 5.13 13.99
C LEU A 24 11.36 5.01 15.34
N ARG A 25 12.57 5.56 15.50
CA ARG A 25 13.24 5.58 16.79
C ARG A 25 12.38 6.26 17.85
N THR A 26 11.79 7.41 17.52
CA THR A 26 10.92 8.17 18.43
C THR A 26 9.70 7.34 18.86
N LEU A 27 9.04 6.66 17.92
CA LEU A 27 7.86 5.83 18.22
C LEU A 27 8.21 4.56 18.99
N LEU A 28 9.36 3.94 18.69
CA LEU A 28 9.87 2.77 19.42
C LEU A 28 10.25 3.13 20.87
N GLU A 29 10.86 4.29 21.08
CA GLU A 29 11.23 4.78 22.41
C GLU A 29 10.03 5.34 23.20
N ARG A 30 8.97 5.76 22.51
CA ARG A 30 7.75 6.31 23.13
C ARG A 30 6.47 5.71 22.53
N PRO A 31 6.14 4.43 22.83
CA PRO A 31 4.99 3.74 22.24
C PRO A 31 3.65 4.45 22.42
N SER A 32 3.46 5.15 23.53
CA SER A 32 2.26 5.97 23.77
C SER A 32 1.98 7.01 22.67
N LEU A 33 3.00 7.51 21.97
CA LEU A 33 2.79 8.41 20.83
C LEU A 33 2.19 7.67 19.65
N ALA A 34 2.61 6.43 19.44
CA ALA A 34 2.18 5.60 18.33
C ALA A 34 0.70 5.22 18.43
N ASP A 35 0.22 5.02 19.67
CA ASP A 35 -1.18 4.70 19.97
C ASP A 35 -2.17 5.82 19.60
N HIS A 36 -1.71 7.05 19.41
CA HIS A 36 -2.54 8.23 19.08
C HIS A 36 -2.60 8.52 17.58
N ILE A 37 -1.74 7.90 16.77
CA ILE A 37 -1.70 8.13 15.33
C ILE A 37 -2.93 7.49 14.70
N ARG A 38 -3.66 8.26 13.90
CA ARG A 38 -4.86 7.87 13.13
C ARG A 38 -4.69 8.09 11.65
N GLU A 39 -3.76 8.95 11.25
CA GLU A 39 -3.57 9.32 9.86
C GLU A 39 -2.10 9.25 9.48
N LEU A 40 -1.84 8.62 8.33
CA LEU A 40 -0.51 8.50 7.75
C LEU A 40 -0.57 8.91 6.29
N GLN A 41 0.19 9.94 5.94
CA GLN A 41 0.37 10.39 4.57
C GLN A 41 1.81 10.12 4.14
N LEU A 42 1.91 9.29 3.12
CA LEU A 42 3.15 8.88 2.51
C LEU A 42 3.18 9.42 1.09
N PHE A 43 4.25 10.14 0.77
CA PHE A 43 4.60 10.47 -0.60
C PHE A 43 5.86 9.69 -0.99
N LEU A 44 6.15 9.55 -2.29
CA LEU A 44 7.40 9.07 -2.88
C LEU A 44 8.50 8.66 -1.88
N TRP A 45 8.81 7.37 -1.83
CA TRP A 45 9.94 6.86 -1.04
C TRP A 45 10.93 6.12 -1.92
N ASP A 46 12.12 5.90 -1.37
CA ASP A 46 13.18 5.15 -2.02
C ASP A 46 13.09 3.66 -1.67
N SER A 47 13.03 2.79 -2.68
CA SER A 47 13.08 1.34 -2.47
C SER A 47 14.47 0.72 -2.68
N ASP A 48 15.49 1.49 -3.08
CA ASP A 48 16.86 1.09 -3.50
C ASP A 48 16.90 -0.08 -4.53
N GLY A 49 17.64 -0.02 -5.64
CA GLY A 49 18.44 1.02 -6.25
C GLY A 49 18.66 0.63 -7.71
N ALA A 50 18.64 1.60 -8.63
CA ALA A 50 18.63 1.45 -10.09
C ALA A 50 17.36 0.83 -10.69
N TYR A 51 16.39 1.67 -11.08
CA TYR A 51 15.50 1.28 -12.18
C TYR A 51 16.14 1.69 -13.51
N VAL A 52 17.12 0.90 -13.93
CA VAL A 52 17.39 0.58 -15.32
C VAL A 52 17.27 -0.94 -15.43
N GLY A 53 16.03 -1.43 -15.54
CA GLY A 53 15.77 -2.84 -15.85
C GLY A 53 15.40 -3.74 -14.66
N PRO A 54 14.98 -4.99 -14.95
CA PRO A 54 14.57 -5.96 -13.94
C PRO A 54 15.77 -6.26 -13.04
N VAL A 55 15.57 -6.10 -11.72
CA VAL A 55 16.53 -6.55 -10.71
C VAL A 55 16.80 -8.03 -10.97
N THR A 56 17.93 -8.33 -11.58
CA THR A 56 18.44 -9.69 -11.61
C THR A 56 18.67 -10.07 -10.16
N LEU A 57 18.15 -11.22 -9.74
CA LEU A 57 18.39 -11.86 -8.43
C LEU A 57 19.90 -12.06 -8.10
N SER A 58 20.81 -11.57 -8.93
CA SER A 58 22.26 -11.74 -8.91
C SER A 58 23.01 -10.77 -7.99
N SER A 59 22.36 -9.74 -7.44
CA SER A 59 23.03 -8.75 -6.56
C SER A 59 22.79 -8.99 -5.06
N ARG A 60 21.94 -9.95 -4.71
CA ARG A 60 21.75 -10.33 -3.30
C ARG A 60 22.90 -11.25 -2.88
N PRO A 61 23.56 -11.00 -1.73
CA PRO A 61 24.59 -11.91 -1.22
C PRO A 61 24.02 -13.32 -1.07
N ALA A 62 24.88 -14.34 -1.22
CA ALA A 62 24.45 -15.73 -1.10
C ALA A 62 23.87 -15.99 0.30
N ARG A 63 22.88 -16.91 0.41
CA ARG A 63 22.18 -17.23 1.67
C ARG A 63 23.12 -17.50 2.85
N GLU A 64 24.25 -18.13 2.59
CA GLU A 64 25.27 -18.46 3.60
C GLU A 64 26.04 -17.21 4.09
N GLU A 65 26.26 -16.23 3.22
CA GLU A 65 26.81 -14.92 3.59
C GLU A 65 25.77 -14.09 4.37
N ILE A 66 24.48 -14.23 4.04
CA ILE A 66 23.39 -13.56 4.76
C ILE A 66 23.28 -14.07 6.20
N LEU A 67 23.31 -15.39 6.41
CA LEU A 67 23.13 -16.00 7.73
C LEU A 67 24.32 -15.81 8.69
N SER A 68 25.50 -15.49 8.16
CA SER A 68 26.72 -15.25 8.95
C SER A 68 26.89 -13.79 9.39
N ARG A 69 26.02 -12.87 8.93
CA ARG A 69 26.12 -11.44 9.29
C ARG A 69 25.67 -11.19 10.73
N PRO A 70 26.37 -10.31 11.48
CA PRO A 70 25.95 -9.95 12.82
C PRO A 70 24.61 -9.20 12.80
N ARG A 71 23.81 -9.37 13.86
CA ARG A 71 22.59 -8.58 14.10
C ARG A 71 22.87 -7.07 14.05
N LEU A 72 21.84 -6.28 13.83
CA LEU A 72 21.94 -4.83 13.81
C LEU A 72 22.55 -4.32 15.13
N HIS A 73 23.26 -3.19 15.01
CA HIS A 73 23.81 -2.49 16.16
C HIS A 73 22.74 -2.29 17.25
N ARG A 74 23.10 -2.40 18.53
CA ARG A 74 22.20 -2.35 19.72
C ARG A 74 21.11 -1.26 19.66
N ARG A 75 21.41 -0.13 19.01
CA ARG A 75 20.48 0.99 18.76
C ARG A 75 19.22 0.61 17.95
N TYR A 76 19.23 -0.51 17.24
CA TYR A 76 18.11 -1.04 16.45
C TYR A 76 17.42 -2.23 17.12
N ALA A 77 17.79 -2.61 18.36
CA ALA A 77 17.24 -3.81 19.00
C ALA A 77 15.70 -3.81 19.12
N LEU A 78 15.08 -2.64 19.35
CA LEU A 78 13.61 -2.52 19.37
C LEU A 78 13.00 -2.70 17.98
N LEU A 79 13.69 -2.22 16.94
CA LEU A 79 13.27 -2.39 15.55
C LEU A 79 13.41 -3.85 15.11
N GLU A 80 14.50 -4.52 15.47
CA GLU A 80 14.67 -5.97 15.22
C GLU A 80 13.53 -6.77 15.83
N LYS A 81 13.18 -6.53 17.10
CA LYS A 81 12.05 -7.21 17.76
C LYS A 81 10.74 -7.06 16.98
N LYS A 82 10.50 -5.89 16.37
CA LYS A 82 9.30 -5.65 15.55
C LYS A 82 9.35 -6.37 14.22
N ILE A 83 10.53 -6.51 13.62
CA ILE A 83 10.73 -7.29 12.40
C ILE A 83 10.53 -8.78 12.71
N THR A 84 11.18 -9.32 13.75
CA THR A 84 10.97 -10.71 14.19
C THR A 84 9.50 -11.02 14.41
N PHE A 85 8.76 -10.10 15.05
CA PHE A 85 7.33 -10.23 15.26
C PHE A 85 6.50 -10.27 13.97
N ALA A 86 6.94 -9.57 12.90
CA ALA A 86 6.20 -9.44 11.64
C ALA A 86 6.62 -10.45 10.55
N SER A 87 7.73 -11.16 10.77
CA SER A 87 8.26 -12.17 9.86
C SER A 87 7.65 -13.55 10.12
N ARG A 88 7.38 -14.31 9.05
CA ARG A 88 6.88 -15.70 9.13
C ARG A 88 8.00 -16.73 9.24
N SER A 89 9.20 -16.36 8.83
CA SER A 89 10.34 -17.25 8.80
C SER A 89 11.61 -16.48 9.10
N GLN A 90 12.64 -17.23 9.51
CA GLN A 90 13.97 -16.68 9.74
C GLN A 90 14.55 -16.05 8.46
N ASP A 91 14.30 -16.66 7.30
CA ASP A 91 14.75 -16.13 6.01
C ASP A 91 14.10 -14.77 5.71
N GLU A 92 12.79 -14.62 5.95
CA GLU A 92 12.08 -13.34 5.76
C GLU A 92 12.56 -12.27 6.76
N GLU A 93 12.77 -12.63 8.02
CA GLU A 93 13.36 -11.75 9.01
C GLU A 93 14.72 -11.21 8.55
N TRP A 94 15.59 -12.08 8.04
CA TRP A 94 16.89 -11.69 7.53
C TRP A 94 16.82 -10.77 6.31
N GLU A 95 15.96 -11.07 5.33
CA GLU A 95 15.77 -10.19 4.17
C GLU A 95 15.36 -8.78 4.60
N TRP A 96 14.43 -8.68 5.55
CA TRP A 96 13.98 -7.40 6.07
C TRP A 96 15.12 -6.67 6.81
N LEU A 97 15.91 -7.38 7.62
CA LEU A 97 17.06 -6.80 8.31
C LEU A 97 18.14 -6.30 7.34
N GLU A 98 18.43 -7.02 6.25
CA GLU A 98 19.37 -6.56 5.22
C GLU A 98 18.86 -5.28 4.53
N ASP A 99 17.58 -5.22 4.19
CA ASP A 99 16.98 -4.01 3.58
C ASP A 99 17.05 -2.81 4.54
N ILE A 100 16.87 -3.04 5.85
CA ILE A 100 17.09 -2.02 6.89
C ILE A 100 18.56 -1.59 6.98
N ARG A 101 19.52 -2.53 6.83
CA ARG A 101 20.96 -2.21 6.80
C ARG A 101 21.30 -1.34 5.59
N ALA A 102 20.84 -1.75 4.40
CA ALA A 102 21.00 -1.02 3.14
C ALA A 102 20.31 0.35 3.15
N GLY A 103 19.33 0.53 4.03
CA GLY A 103 18.62 1.80 4.17
C GLY A 103 17.41 1.93 3.24
N VAL A 104 16.89 0.80 2.73
CA VAL A 104 15.69 0.73 1.90
C VAL A 104 14.49 1.28 2.68
N VAL A 105 13.83 2.34 2.19
CA VAL A 105 12.76 3.03 2.93
C VAL A 105 11.51 2.17 3.07
N ASP A 106 11.20 1.34 2.06
CA ASP A 106 10.08 0.39 2.09
C ASP A 106 10.08 -0.50 3.36
N ALA A 107 11.25 -1.04 3.73
CA ALA A 107 11.42 -1.84 4.93
C ALA A 107 11.12 -1.06 6.22
N PHE A 108 11.50 0.22 6.29
CA PHE A 108 11.19 1.08 7.43
C PHE A 108 9.71 1.43 7.50
N LEU A 109 9.07 1.70 6.36
CA LEU A 109 7.64 2.02 6.31
C LEU A 109 6.78 0.82 6.73
N ALA A 110 7.20 -0.40 6.40
CA ALA A 110 6.55 -1.61 6.87
C ALA A 110 6.59 -1.72 8.41
N VAL A 111 7.73 -1.40 9.04
CA VAL A 111 7.82 -1.31 10.51
C VAL A 111 6.95 -0.19 11.06
N LEU A 112 6.86 0.95 10.37
CA LEU A 112 5.99 2.05 10.80
C LEU A 112 4.53 1.59 10.91
N LEU A 113 4.02 0.84 9.92
CA LEU A 113 2.66 0.31 9.95
C LEU A 113 2.38 -0.58 11.17
N ILE A 114 3.35 -1.39 11.58
CA ILE A 114 3.24 -2.25 12.77
C ILE A 114 3.19 -1.43 14.06
N LEU A 115 3.81 -0.24 14.06
CA LEU A 115 3.82 0.65 15.23
C LEU A 115 2.54 1.49 15.35
N VAL A 116 1.73 1.61 14.31
CA VAL A 116 0.52 2.45 14.30
C VAL A 116 -0.77 1.61 14.26
N PRO A 117 -1.07 0.80 15.30
CA PRO A 117 -2.16 -0.17 15.25
C PRO A 117 -3.54 0.46 15.06
N ASN A 118 -3.70 1.71 15.48
CA ASN A 118 -4.95 2.46 15.43
C ASN A 118 -5.11 3.33 14.17
N LEU A 119 -4.30 3.12 13.13
CA LEU A 119 -4.41 3.87 11.88
C LEU A 119 -5.80 3.73 11.26
N GLU A 120 -6.43 4.86 10.93
CA GLU A 120 -7.77 4.95 10.31
C GLU A 120 -7.67 5.38 8.84
N ASN A 121 -6.74 6.29 8.54
CA ASN A 121 -6.56 6.91 7.23
C ASN A 121 -5.13 6.70 6.71
N LEU A 122 -4.99 6.02 5.57
CA LEU A 122 -3.72 5.84 4.88
C LEU A 122 -3.77 6.50 3.50
N LYS A 123 -2.89 7.47 3.26
CA LYS A 123 -2.70 8.10 1.95
C LYS A 123 -1.33 7.73 1.41
N MET A 124 -1.30 7.24 0.17
CA MET A 124 -0.09 6.79 -0.50
C MET A 124 -0.02 7.45 -1.87
N THR A 125 0.97 8.30 -2.06
CA THR A 125 1.11 9.12 -3.26
C THR A 125 2.48 8.92 -3.89
N GLN A 126 2.52 8.62 -5.18
CA GLN A 126 3.72 8.36 -5.96
C GLN A 126 4.68 7.31 -5.36
N PHE A 127 4.16 6.25 -4.73
CA PHE A 127 5.04 5.19 -4.22
C PHE A 127 5.76 4.44 -5.36
N PRO A 128 7.02 4.02 -5.18
CA PRO A 128 7.81 3.36 -6.22
C PRO A 128 7.39 1.90 -6.47
N PRO A 129 7.72 1.34 -7.65
CA PRO A 129 7.60 -0.09 -7.89
C PRO A 129 8.49 -0.89 -6.93
N ASN A 130 8.15 -2.16 -6.72
CA ASN A 130 8.87 -3.08 -5.83
C ASN A 130 8.87 -2.73 -4.33
N SER A 131 7.92 -1.91 -3.87
CA SER A 131 7.65 -1.72 -2.44
C SER A 131 7.12 -3.02 -1.82
N ASN A 132 8.00 -3.92 -1.36
CA ASN A 132 7.63 -5.30 -1.05
C ASN A 132 7.16 -5.44 0.41
N HIS A 133 7.98 -5.00 1.37
CA HIS A 133 7.70 -5.17 2.80
C HIS A 133 6.47 -4.38 3.21
N PHE A 134 6.34 -3.16 2.71
CA PHE A 134 5.22 -2.29 3.05
C PHE A 134 3.88 -2.91 2.64
N PHE A 135 3.76 -3.28 1.36
CA PHE A 135 2.53 -3.87 0.86
C PHE A 135 2.28 -5.27 1.40
N LYS A 136 3.32 -6.12 1.57
CA LYS A 136 3.18 -7.41 2.27
C LYS A 136 2.56 -7.23 3.66
N THR A 137 3.03 -6.25 4.42
CA THR A 137 2.52 -5.97 5.78
C THR A 137 1.04 -5.59 5.73
N ILE A 138 0.68 -4.66 4.84
CA ILE A 138 -0.71 -4.23 4.65
C ILE A 138 -1.61 -5.41 4.25
N PHE A 139 -1.21 -6.19 3.24
CA PHE A 139 -2.04 -7.30 2.76
C PHE A 139 -2.20 -8.40 3.81
N ARG A 140 -1.14 -8.71 4.57
CA ARG A 140 -1.23 -9.69 5.66
C ARG A 140 -2.15 -9.21 6.78
N ALA A 141 -2.07 -7.92 7.13
CA ALA A 141 -2.94 -7.30 8.12
C ALA A 141 -4.40 -7.34 7.68
N ALA A 142 -4.68 -6.97 6.43
CA ALA A 142 -6.01 -7.03 5.85
C ALA A 142 -6.60 -8.44 5.92
N ARG A 143 -5.83 -9.45 5.49
CA ARG A 143 -6.22 -10.87 5.47
C ARG A 143 -6.29 -11.54 6.84
N ARG A 144 -5.85 -10.87 7.92
CA ARG A 144 -5.60 -11.51 9.21
C ARG A 144 -4.84 -12.82 9.04
N SER A 145 -3.75 -12.77 8.29
CA SER A 145 -2.88 -13.91 8.05
C SER A 145 -1.62 -13.78 8.89
N GLU A 146 -0.97 -14.91 9.19
CA GLU A 146 0.28 -14.97 9.94
C GLU A 146 1.25 -13.83 9.58
N PRO A 147 1.86 -13.14 10.56
CA PRO A 147 1.68 -13.30 12.00
C PRO A 147 0.54 -12.43 12.60
N PHE A 148 -0.26 -11.78 11.75
CA PHE A 148 -1.32 -10.84 12.17
C PHE A 148 -2.70 -11.49 12.31
N ASP A 149 -2.77 -12.81 12.20
CA ASP A 149 -3.92 -13.63 12.60
C ASP A 149 -4.11 -13.64 14.12
N GLU A 150 -3.02 -13.90 14.86
CA GLU A 150 -3.03 -13.90 16.33
C GLU A 150 -2.93 -12.49 16.92
N HIS A 151 -2.16 -11.62 16.26
CA HIS A 151 -1.86 -10.26 16.73
C HIS A 151 -2.23 -9.24 15.66
N PRO A 152 -3.52 -8.94 15.46
CA PRO A 152 -3.98 -8.12 14.36
C PRO A 152 -3.51 -6.68 14.47
N ILE A 153 -3.08 -6.11 13.35
CA ILE A 153 -2.70 -4.70 13.20
C ILE A 153 -3.64 -4.02 12.19
N LEU A 154 -3.65 -2.68 12.19
CA LEU A 154 -4.42 -1.87 11.24
C LEU A 154 -5.93 -2.19 11.24
N THR A 155 -6.47 -2.68 12.37
CA THR A 155 -7.88 -3.10 12.47
C THR A 155 -8.88 -1.95 12.38
N ARG A 156 -8.39 -0.72 12.50
CA ARG A 156 -9.19 0.51 12.37
C ARG A 156 -9.08 1.16 10.99
N LEU A 157 -8.28 0.59 10.09
CA LEU A 157 -8.05 1.17 8.78
C LEU A 157 -9.35 1.09 7.97
N SER A 158 -9.91 2.26 7.68
CA SER A 158 -11.21 2.39 6.99
C SER A 158 -11.13 3.24 5.73
N PHE A 159 -10.09 4.07 5.60
CA PHE A 159 -9.86 4.94 4.46
C PHE A 159 -8.48 4.71 3.87
N VAL A 160 -8.44 4.45 2.56
CA VAL A 160 -7.20 4.33 1.79
C VAL A 160 -7.28 5.19 0.53
N ASP A 161 -6.31 6.08 0.33
CA ASP A 161 -6.13 6.88 -0.89
C ASP A 161 -4.83 6.44 -1.57
N ILE A 162 -4.92 6.02 -2.84
CA ILE A 162 -3.83 5.42 -3.60
C ILE A 162 -3.62 6.21 -4.89
N MET A 163 -2.41 6.74 -5.04
CA MET A 163 -1.93 7.32 -6.29
C MET A 163 -0.55 6.72 -6.59
N PRO A 164 -0.44 5.71 -7.47
CA PRO A 164 0.84 5.07 -7.77
C PRO A 164 1.79 6.01 -8.54
N HIS A 165 3.09 5.79 -8.42
CA HIS A 165 4.06 6.42 -9.33
C HIS A 165 3.89 5.88 -10.76
N PHE A 166 4.15 6.69 -11.79
CA PHE A 166 3.99 6.29 -13.19
C PHE A 166 4.75 5.00 -13.56
N ALA A 167 5.91 4.76 -12.95
CA ALA A 167 6.69 3.54 -13.21
C ALA A 167 5.92 2.24 -12.84
N ASN A 168 4.96 2.30 -11.90
CA ASN A 168 4.09 1.18 -11.59
C ASN A 168 3.09 0.87 -12.71
N CYS A 169 2.84 1.81 -13.62
CA CYS A 169 1.94 1.63 -14.74
C CYS A 169 2.56 0.89 -15.93
N VAL A 170 3.88 0.67 -15.91
CA VAL A 170 4.66 0.14 -17.04
C VAL A 170 5.24 -1.26 -16.73
N GLY A 171 5.14 -1.73 -15.48
CA GLY A 171 5.65 -3.04 -15.03
C GLY A 171 4.54 -4.00 -14.57
N GLU A 172 4.90 -5.29 -14.40
CA GLU A 172 3.98 -6.37 -13.96
C GLU A 172 3.13 -5.98 -12.74
N ASP A 173 1.89 -6.49 -12.71
CA ASP A 173 0.82 -6.23 -11.74
C ASP A 173 1.26 -6.47 -10.28
N TRP A 174 1.85 -5.45 -9.65
CA TRP A 174 2.25 -5.44 -8.24
C TRP A 174 1.06 -5.64 -7.29
N LEU A 175 -0.16 -5.33 -7.73
CA LEU A 175 -1.42 -5.54 -7.02
C LEU A 175 -2.01 -6.96 -7.21
N ASN A 176 -1.61 -7.73 -8.24
CA ASN A 176 -2.01 -9.14 -8.34
C ASN A 176 -1.33 -10.02 -7.26
N ARG A 177 -0.31 -9.49 -6.58
CA ARG A 177 0.38 -10.16 -5.47
C ARG A 177 -0.39 -10.08 -4.14
N GLY A 178 -1.40 -9.23 -4.03
CA GLY A 178 -2.13 -8.98 -2.79
C GLY A 178 -3.65 -9.04 -2.94
N GLN A 179 -4.32 -9.66 -1.96
CA GLN A 179 -5.78 -9.64 -1.82
C GLN A 179 -6.04 -9.02 -0.44
N TRP A 180 -6.93 -8.04 -0.34
CA TRP A 180 -7.32 -7.40 0.93
C TRP A 180 -8.48 -8.13 1.62
N ALA A 181 -8.47 -9.46 1.57
CA ALA A 181 -9.61 -10.26 2.02
C ALA A 181 -9.93 -9.90 3.48
N ASP A 182 -11.21 -9.65 3.79
CA ASP A 182 -11.72 -9.39 5.14
C ASP A 182 -11.29 -8.05 5.80
N SER A 183 -10.83 -7.07 5.01
CA SER A 183 -10.56 -5.72 5.51
C SER A 183 -11.83 -4.97 5.94
N SER A 184 -11.69 -4.12 6.97
CA SER A 184 -12.71 -3.15 7.41
C SER A 184 -12.80 -1.90 6.52
N LEU A 185 -12.23 -1.96 5.31
CA LEU A 185 -12.11 -0.81 4.43
C LEU A 185 -13.49 -0.36 3.94
N THR A 186 -13.88 0.86 4.29
CA THR A 186 -15.16 1.46 3.87
C THR A 186 -14.98 2.46 2.74
N THR A 187 -13.80 3.06 2.61
CA THR A 187 -13.52 4.07 1.59
C THR A 187 -12.22 3.79 0.89
N LEU A 188 -12.31 3.70 -0.43
CA LEU A 188 -11.16 3.57 -1.32
C LEU A 188 -11.19 4.70 -2.35
N LYS A 189 -10.10 5.47 -2.39
CA LYS A 189 -9.84 6.41 -3.46
C LYS A 189 -8.61 5.95 -4.25
N VAL A 190 -8.73 5.98 -5.57
CA VAL A 190 -7.66 5.62 -6.49
C VAL A 190 -7.53 6.70 -7.55
N THR A 191 -6.34 7.27 -7.69
CA THR A 191 -6.04 8.33 -8.65
C THR A 191 -4.88 7.89 -9.55
N GLN A 192 -4.97 8.14 -10.87
CA GLN A 192 -3.91 7.84 -11.85
C GLN A 192 -3.45 6.37 -11.92
N SER A 193 -4.31 5.42 -11.54
CA SER A 193 -3.93 4.00 -11.61
C SER A 193 -4.16 3.43 -13.00
N CYS A 194 -3.08 3.00 -13.64
CA CYS A 194 -3.08 2.43 -15.00
C CYS A 194 -3.33 0.91 -15.02
N CYS A 195 -3.45 0.26 -13.86
CA CYS A 195 -3.53 -1.20 -13.75
C CYS A 195 -4.98 -1.62 -13.42
N SER A 196 -5.85 -1.68 -14.43
CA SER A 196 -7.26 -2.02 -14.23
C SER A 196 -7.50 -3.45 -13.69
N ALA A 197 -6.71 -4.43 -14.10
CA ALA A 197 -6.76 -5.81 -13.59
C ALA A 197 -6.38 -5.89 -12.10
N SER A 198 -5.43 -5.06 -11.71
CA SER A 198 -4.93 -4.92 -10.35
C SER A 198 -5.95 -4.25 -9.41
N ILE A 199 -6.61 -3.17 -9.85
CA ILE A 199 -7.73 -2.55 -9.10
C ILE A 199 -8.89 -3.55 -8.98
N ALA A 200 -9.14 -4.32 -10.03
CA ALA A 200 -10.15 -5.36 -10.01
C ALA A 200 -9.90 -6.41 -8.91
N THR A 201 -8.67 -6.90 -8.79
CA THR A 201 -8.26 -7.82 -7.71
C THR A 201 -8.40 -7.17 -6.32
N PHE A 202 -8.05 -5.89 -6.19
CA PHE A 202 -8.23 -5.13 -4.96
C PHE A 202 -9.70 -5.06 -4.53
N LEU A 203 -10.58 -4.63 -5.45
CA LEU A 203 -12.00 -4.42 -5.19
C LEU A 203 -12.75 -5.71 -4.84
N LYS A 204 -12.37 -6.83 -5.48
CA LYS A 204 -12.93 -8.16 -5.16
C LYS A 204 -12.79 -8.56 -3.69
N SER A 205 -11.84 -7.95 -2.98
CA SER A 205 -11.53 -8.30 -1.59
C SER A 205 -12.22 -7.40 -0.55
N CYS A 206 -12.79 -6.26 -0.96
CA CYS A 206 -13.29 -5.22 -0.06
C CYS A 206 -14.80 -5.31 0.15
N LYS A 207 -15.27 -6.37 0.82
CA LYS A 207 -16.72 -6.64 1.00
C LYS A 207 -17.51 -5.56 1.75
N SER A 208 -16.83 -4.74 2.57
CA SER A 208 -17.43 -3.68 3.38
C SER A 208 -17.36 -2.30 2.73
N LEU A 209 -16.94 -2.22 1.46
CA LEU A 209 -16.70 -0.95 0.77
C LEU A 209 -18.03 -0.20 0.58
N LYS A 210 -18.03 1.07 1.00
CA LYS A 210 -19.16 2.01 0.91
C LYS A 210 -18.89 3.12 -0.09
N VAL A 211 -17.66 3.59 -0.19
CA VAL A 211 -17.29 4.71 -1.05
C VAL A 211 -16.13 4.29 -1.95
N PHE A 212 -16.35 4.35 -3.26
CA PHE A 212 -15.31 4.12 -4.25
C PHE A 212 -15.15 5.35 -5.15
N LYS A 213 -13.95 5.94 -5.14
CA LYS A 213 -13.61 7.09 -5.97
C LYS A 213 -12.45 6.73 -6.89
N TYR A 214 -12.63 6.92 -8.19
CA TYR A 214 -11.61 6.66 -9.19
C TYR A 214 -11.40 7.89 -10.09
N SER A 215 -10.17 8.41 -10.13
CA SER A 215 -9.74 9.44 -11.08
C SER A 215 -8.75 8.88 -12.08
N HIS A 216 -8.96 9.18 -13.36
CA HIS A 216 -8.05 8.85 -14.46
C HIS A 216 -7.61 10.12 -15.18
N HIS A 217 -6.30 10.36 -15.22
CA HIS A 217 -5.69 11.49 -15.93
C HIS A 217 -4.76 10.96 -17.02
N ASN A 218 -5.05 11.27 -18.29
CA ASN A 218 -4.35 10.76 -19.48
C ASN A 218 -2.99 11.44 -19.75
N GLU A 219 -2.35 12.03 -18.75
CA GLU A 219 -1.12 12.81 -18.95
C GLU A 219 0.07 11.95 -19.44
N PHE A 220 0.02 10.62 -19.29
CA PHE A 220 1.20 9.75 -19.44
C PHE A 220 1.06 8.57 -20.42
N GLY A 221 0.16 8.66 -21.42
CA GLY A 221 0.12 7.75 -22.57
C GLY A 221 -1.18 6.94 -22.73
N PRO A 222 -1.30 6.08 -23.75
CA PRO A 222 -2.55 5.42 -24.18
C PRO A 222 -2.93 4.23 -23.27
N GLN A 223 -2.83 4.39 -21.95
CA GLN A 223 -3.27 3.37 -21.01
C GLN A 223 -4.79 3.46 -20.86
N ARG A 224 -5.47 2.40 -21.29
CA ARG A 224 -6.91 2.42 -21.46
C ARG A 224 -7.62 2.27 -20.12
N PHE A 225 -8.41 3.29 -19.75
CA PHE A 225 -9.45 3.15 -18.76
C PHE A 225 -10.33 1.92 -19.07
N ASN A 226 -10.36 0.93 -18.16
CA ASN A 226 -11.12 -0.31 -18.33
C ASN A 226 -12.27 -0.36 -17.32
N ILE A 227 -13.34 0.36 -17.66
CA ILE A 227 -14.57 0.40 -16.86
C ILE A 227 -15.20 -0.98 -16.66
N MET A 228 -15.08 -1.88 -17.65
CA MET A 228 -15.60 -3.25 -17.54
C MET A 228 -14.93 -4.03 -16.41
N GLY A 229 -13.61 -3.90 -16.28
CA GLY A 229 -12.85 -4.53 -15.20
C GLY A 229 -13.25 -3.99 -13.83
N ILE A 230 -13.45 -2.67 -13.72
CA ILE A 230 -13.92 -2.01 -12.50
C ILE A 230 -15.32 -2.48 -12.15
N TRP A 231 -16.27 -2.40 -13.09
CA TRP A 231 -17.65 -2.84 -12.89
C TRP A 231 -17.72 -4.30 -12.45
N LYS A 232 -17.05 -5.24 -13.14
CA LYS A 232 -17.01 -6.67 -12.79
C LYS A 232 -16.52 -6.91 -11.36
N SER A 233 -15.65 -6.04 -10.87
CA SER A 233 -15.03 -6.21 -9.56
C SER A 233 -15.84 -5.58 -8.44
N LEU A 234 -16.54 -4.49 -8.73
CA LEU A 234 -17.49 -3.86 -7.82
C LEU A 234 -18.75 -4.71 -7.58
N GLN A 235 -19.02 -5.72 -8.41
CA GLN A 235 -20.14 -6.66 -8.22
C GLN A 235 -20.16 -7.30 -6.82
N VAL A 236 -18.99 -7.52 -6.20
CA VAL A 236 -18.92 -8.09 -4.85
C VAL A 236 -19.37 -7.10 -3.75
N THR A 237 -19.41 -5.80 -4.09
CA THR A 237 -19.77 -4.69 -3.20
C THR A 237 -21.14 -4.10 -3.53
N LYS A 238 -21.92 -4.73 -4.41
CA LYS A 238 -23.20 -4.22 -4.92
C LYS A 238 -24.22 -3.89 -3.82
N ASP A 239 -24.15 -4.62 -2.70
CA ASP A 239 -25.08 -4.49 -1.57
C ASP A 239 -24.58 -3.48 -0.52
N THR A 240 -23.31 -3.04 -0.60
CA THR A 240 -22.67 -2.17 0.40
C THR A 240 -22.23 -0.82 -0.14
N LEU A 241 -21.98 -0.70 -1.45
CA LEU A 241 -21.47 0.52 -2.08
C LEU A 241 -22.55 1.60 -2.11
N GLU A 242 -22.32 2.68 -1.36
CA GLU A 242 -23.22 3.83 -1.17
C GLU A 242 -22.88 5.00 -2.11
N ASP A 243 -21.59 5.20 -2.43
CA ASP A 243 -21.10 6.31 -3.27
C ASP A 243 -20.07 5.78 -4.28
N LEU A 244 -20.35 6.04 -5.57
CA LEU A 244 -19.48 5.71 -6.71
C LEU A 244 -19.16 7.01 -7.44
N TRP A 245 -17.89 7.38 -7.46
CA TRP A 245 -17.40 8.54 -8.20
C TRP A 245 -16.35 8.10 -9.21
N LEU A 246 -16.62 8.38 -10.49
CA LEU A 246 -15.75 8.09 -11.61
C LEU A 246 -15.45 9.40 -12.34
N ASP A 247 -14.21 9.85 -12.24
CA ASP A 247 -13.71 11.03 -12.94
C ASP A 247 -12.67 10.59 -13.96
N VAL A 248 -13.09 10.56 -15.21
CA VAL A 248 -12.25 10.12 -16.32
C VAL A 248 -12.09 11.33 -17.20
N GLU A 249 -10.96 12.01 -17.06
CA GLU A 249 -10.61 13.05 -18.01
C GLU A 249 -10.53 12.41 -19.39
N ARG A 250 -11.32 12.93 -20.34
CA ARG A 250 -11.11 12.64 -21.75
C ARG A 250 -9.71 13.17 -22.08
N GLY A 251 -8.73 12.28 -22.13
CA GLY A 251 -7.44 12.64 -22.70
C GLY A 251 -7.62 13.24 -24.08
N ARG A 252 -6.63 14.01 -24.51
CA ARG A 252 -6.47 14.43 -25.91
C ARG A 252 -6.09 13.22 -26.78
N ASP A 253 -6.83 12.13 -26.69
CA ASP A 253 -6.57 10.94 -27.48
C ASP A 253 -7.23 11.11 -28.85
N ILE A 254 -6.34 11.16 -29.83
CA ILE A 254 -6.51 11.18 -31.28
C ILE A 254 -7.06 9.81 -31.78
N PHE A 255 -7.34 8.91 -30.85
CA PHE A 255 -7.96 7.61 -31.08
C PHE A 255 -9.05 7.46 -30.03
N GLU A 256 -10.30 7.70 -30.43
CA GLU A 256 -11.45 7.27 -29.63
C GLU A 256 -11.24 5.79 -29.30
N PRO A 257 -11.13 5.39 -28.01
CA PRO A 257 -11.43 4.01 -27.72
C PRO A 257 -12.85 3.82 -28.22
N SER A 258 -13.08 2.83 -29.09
CA SER A 258 -14.42 2.44 -29.49
C SER A 258 -15.15 2.00 -28.21
N TRP A 259 -15.74 2.96 -27.50
CA TRP A 259 -16.71 2.70 -26.47
C TRP A 259 -17.70 1.74 -27.12
N PRO A 260 -17.94 0.56 -26.54
CA PRO A 260 -18.91 -0.34 -27.12
C PRO A 260 -20.22 0.47 -27.24
N THR A 261 -20.76 0.49 -28.46
CA THR A 261 -21.97 1.25 -28.84
C THR A 261 -23.17 0.89 -27.96
N GLU A 262 -23.11 -0.27 -27.33
CA GLU A 262 -23.95 -0.70 -26.21
C GLU A 262 -23.09 -0.73 -24.95
N VAL A 263 -23.55 -0.13 -23.86
CA VAL A 263 -22.90 -0.27 -22.55
C VAL A 263 -23.36 -1.61 -21.97
N PRO A 264 -22.55 -2.69 -22.00
CA PRO A 264 -23.02 -4.03 -21.65
C PRO A 264 -23.12 -4.25 -20.14
N PHE A 265 -23.18 -3.17 -19.35
CA PHE A 265 -23.15 -3.19 -17.91
C PHE A 265 -23.96 -2.03 -17.32
N SER A 266 -24.51 -2.26 -16.14
CA SER A 266 -25.29 -1.28 -15.40
C SER A 266 -24.91 -1.30 -13.93
N PHE A 267 -24.93 -0.12 -13.31
CA PHE A 267 -24.85 0.02 -11.85
C PHE A 267 -26.24 0.05 -11.19
N ALA A 268 -27.33 -0.09 -11.95
CA ALA A 268 -28.70 -0.09 -11.42
C ALA A 268 -28.95 -1.24 -10.43
N GLU A 269 -28.16 -2.32 -10.50
CA GLU A 269 -28.25 -3.45 -9.57
C GLU A 269 -27.57 -3.19 -8.21
N PHE A 270 -26.87 -2.05 -8.06
CA PHE A 270 -26.17 -1.67 -6.83
C PHE A 270 -27.17 -1.03 -5.86
N ARG A 271 -27.66 -1.83 -4.91
CA ARG A 271 -28.83 -1.51 -4.08
C ARG A 271 -28.60 -0.37 -3.09
N ALA A 272 -27.36 -0.19 -2.65
CA ALA A 272 -27.00 0.84 -1.69
C ALA A 272 -26.61 2.17 -2.35
N LEU A 273 -26.40 2.17 -3.68
CA LEU A 273 -25.89 3.32 -4.42
C LEU A 273 -26.98 4.39 -4.56
N LYS A 274 -26.67 5.63 -4.16
CA LYS A 274 -27.61 6.76 -4.13
C LYS A 274 -27.34 7.78 -5.22
#